data_AF-A0A944VV56-F1
#
_entry.id   AF-A0A944VV56-F1
#
_cell.length_a   1.000
_cell.length_b   1.000
_cell.length_c   1.000
_cell.angle_alpha   90.00
_cell.angle_beta   90.00
_cell.angle_gamma   90.00
#
_symmetry.space_group_name_H-M   'P 1'
#
loop_
_entity.id
_entity.type
_entity.pdbx_description
1 polymer ?
#
loop_
_entity_poly.entity_id
_entity_poly.type
_entity_poly.pdbx_seq_one_letter_code
_entity_poly.pdbx_strand_id
1 'polypeptide(L)'
;ELWEELTKDELKELDILLKGKWNGMLTALEQNDTEKALSYFHHTASDRYRKIFKTLNPDGRKRIGKDLANIHLVEVVMNTAIYEITSELKDEKTSFQLAFVKDLHGEWVIKSF
;
A
#
# COMPACT_ATOMS: atom_id res chain seq x y z
N GLU A 1 -9.85 24.98 15.39
CA GLU A 1 -9.37 24.62 14.05
C GLU A 1 -10.47 23.82 13.38
N LEU A 2 -10.99 24.28 12.24
CA LEU A 2 -11.88 23.47 11.40
C LEU A 2 -10.98 22.46 10.69
N TRP A 3 -11.07 21.20 11.07
CA TRP A 3 -10.53 20.12 10.25
C TRP A 3 -11.44 20.02 9.02
N GLU A 4 -10.94 20.37 7.84
CA GLU A 4 -11.68 20.14 6.59
C GLU A 4 -11.78 18.62 6.39
N GLU A 5 -12.97 18.08 6.66
CA GLU A 5 -13.30 16.70 6.32
C GLU A 5 -13.43 16.60 4.80
N LEU A 6 -12.73 15.63 4.20
CA LEU A 6 -12.85 15.36 2.77
C LEU A 6 -14.30 15.06 2.42
N THR A 7 -14.78 15.66 1.33
CA THR A 7 -16.08 15.32 0.76
C THR A 7 -16.09 13.87 0.26
N LYS A 8 -17.30 13.32 0.05
CA LYS A 8 -17.46 11.96 -0.46
C LYS A 8 -16.78 11.75 -1.82
N ASP A 9 -16.79 12.75 -2.68
CA ASP A 9 -16.18 12.66 -4.00
C ASP A 9 -14.65 12.71 -3.91
N GLU A 10 -14.09 13.60 -3.07
CA GLU A 10 -12.65 13.64 -2.80
C GLU A 10 -12.14 12.34 -2.17
N LEU A 11 -12.90 11.73 -1.26
CA LEU A 11 -12.58 10.42 -0.69
C LEU A 11 -12.56 9.33 -1.77
N LYS A 12 -13.49 9.37 -2.73
CA LYS A 12 -13.56 8.39 -3.82
C LYS A 12 -12.39 8.56 -4.79
N GLU A 13 -12.01 9.78 -5.14
CA GLU A 13 -10.85 10.06 -5.99
C GLU A 13 -9.55 9.65 -5.31
N LEU A 14 -9.41 9.95 -4.01
CA LEU A 14 -8.29 9.50 -3.21
C LEU A 14 -8.22 7.96 -3.15
N ASP A 15 -9.36 7.29 -2.98
CA ASP A 15 -9.41 5.83 -2.94
C ASP A 15 -8.95 5.18 -4.25
N ILE A 16 -9.37 5.74 -5.38
CA ILE A 16 -8.92 5.30 -6.71
C ILE A 16 -7.40 5.49 -6.85
N LEU A 17 -6.88 6.65 -6.44
CA LEU A 17 -5.45 6.96 -6.50
C LEU A 17 -4.62 5.98 -5.67
N LEU A 18 -5.00 5.75 -4.40
CA LEU A 18 -4.23 4.93 -3.47
C LEU A 18 -4.30 3.45 -3.83
N LYS A 19 -5.45 2.94 -4.26
CA LYS A 19 -5.56 1.59 -4.83
C LYS A 19 -4.72 1.43 -6.09
N GLY A 20 -4.67 2.45 -6.95
CA GLY A 20 -3.77 2.46 -8.11
C GLY A 20 -2.29 2.34 -7.71
N LYS A 21 -1.85 3.09 -6.69
CA LYS A 21 -0.48 3.00 -6.15
C LYS A 21 -0.19 1.63 -5.56
N TRP A 22 -1.12 1.08 -4.77
CA TRP A 22 -1.00 -0.26 -4.21
C TRP A 22 -0.83 -1.33 -5.29
N ASN A 23 -1.72 -1.33 -6.28
CA ASN A 23 -1.68 -2.28 -7.38
C ASN A 23 -0.40 -2.13 -8.22
N GLY A 24 0.07 -0.91 -8.45
CA GLY A 24 1.34 -0.65 -9.13
C GLY A 24 2.53 -1.27 -8.40
N MET A 25 2.56 -1.18 -7.07
CA MET A 25 3.58 -1.82 -6.23
C MET A 25 3.51 -3.36 -6.34
N LEU A 26 2.31 -3.93 -6.23
CA LEU A 26 2.11 -5.39 -6.35
C LEU A 26 2.52 -5.91 -7.73
N THR A 27 2.12 -5.24 -8.82
CA THR A 27 2.52 -5.60 -10.18
C THR A 27 4.05 -5.56 -10.35
N ALA A 28 4.73 -4.58 -9.75
CA ALA A 28 6.19 -4.53 -9.78
C ALA A 28 6.81 -5.75 -9.05
N LEU A 29 6.26 -6.16 -7.91
CA LEU A 29 6.69 -7.38 -7.22
C LEU A 29 6.47 -8.64 -8.05
N GLU A 30 5.31 -8.78 -8.70
CA GLU A 30 4.99 -9.93 -9.58
C GLU A 30 5.97 -10.05 -10.76
N GLN A 31 6.43 -8.90 -11.27
CA GLN A 31 7.42 -8.79 -12.35
C GLN A 31 8.86 -8.95 -11.86
N ASN A 32 9.08 -9.23 -10.57
CA ASN A 32 10.39 -9.26 -9.90
C ASN A 32 11.15 -7.92 -9.91
N ASP A 33 10.48 -6.81 -10.23
CA ASP A 33 11.05 -5.46 -10.21
C ASP A 33 10.97 -4.89 -8.78
N THR A 34 11.92 -5.31 -7.95
CA THR A 34 11.96 -4.93 -6.54
C THR A 34 12.25 -3.44 -6.36
N GLU A 35 13.08 -2.84 -7.20
CA GLU A 35 13.41 -1.42 -7.06
C GLU A 35 12.22 -0.53 -7.43
N LYS A 36 11.44 -0.90 -8.46
CA LYS A 36 10.18 -0.23 -8.75
C LYS A 36 9.13 -0.45 -7.67
N ALA A 37 9.03 -1.63 -7.06
CA ALA A 37 8.14 -1.84 -5.93
C ALA A 37 8.52 -0.92 -4.75
N LEU A 38 9.82 -0.74 -4.48
CA LEU A 38 10.32 0.10 -3.40
C LEU A 38 10.13 1.60 -3.63
N SER A 39 9.98 2.05 -4.88
CA SER A 39 9.74 3.46 -5.18
C SER A 39 8.35 3.94 -4.74
N TYR A 40 7.41 3.03 -4.49
CA TYR A 40 6.10 3.37 -3.92
C TYR A 40 6.15 3.63 -2.42
N PHE A 41 7.25 3.30 -1.74
CA PHE A 41 7.38 3.45 -0.29
C PHE A 41 8.02 4.78 0.09
N HIS A 42 7.65 5.26 1.28
CA HIS A 42 8.34 6.34 1.94
C HIS A 42 9.83 6.00 2.11
N HIS A 43 10.72 6.96 1.86
CA HIS A 43 12.17 6.73 1.85
C HIS A 43 12.71 6.07 3.14
N THR A 44 12.13 6.41 4.30
CA THR A 44 12.49 5.80 5.59
C THR A 44 12.07 4.33 5.74
N ALA A 45 11.08 3.88 4.96
CA ALA A 45 10.53 2.53 5.01
C ALA A 45 11.18 1.62 3.96
N SER A 46 11.67 2.18 2.85
CA SER A 46 12.22 1.41 1.72
C SER A 46 13.32 0.44 2.14
N ASP A 47 14.22 0.79 3.06
CA ASP A 47 15.30 -0.10 3.51
C ASP A 47 14.79 -1.36 4.23
N ARG A 48 13.73 -1.21 5.02
CA ARG A 48 13.08 -2.33 5.71
C ARG A 48 12.42 -3.26 4.69
N TYR A 49 11.63 -2.72 3.76
CA TYR A 49 10.94 -3.51 2.74
C TYR A 49 11.91 -4.12 1.72
N ARG A 50 13.05 -3.46 1.43
CA ARG A 50 14.09 -4.02 0.56
C ARG A 50 14.62 -5.34 1.12
N LYS A 51 14.82 -5.43 2.43
CA LYS A 51 15.24 -6.68 3.08
C LYS A 51 14.18 -7.76 2.93
N ILE A 52 12.91 -7.42 3.19
CA ILE A 52 11.77 -8.35 3.06
C ILE A 52 11.63 -8.87 1.63
N PHE A 53 11.64 -8.00 0.62
CA PHE A 53 11.51 -8.41 -0.78
C PHE A 53 12.69 -9.26 -1.26
N LYS A 54 13.89 -9.04 -0.73
CA LYS A 54 15.06 -9.87 -1.00
C LYS A 54 14.99 -11.26 -0.36
N THR A 55 14.27 -11.44 0.74
CA THR A 55 14.08 -12.78 1.34
C THR A 55 13.06 -13.63 0.59
N LEU A 56 12.23 -13.02 -0.26
CA LEU A 56 11.24 -13.73 -1.07
C LEU A 56 11.87 -14.26 -2.35
N ASN A 57 11.63 -15.53 -2.65
CA ASN A 57 11.89 -16.08 -3.98
C ASN A 57 10.87 -15.53 -5.01
N PRO A 58 11.13 -15.67 -6.32
CA PRO A 58 10.25 -15.13 -7.36
C PRO A 58 8.77 -15.57 -7.24
N ASP A 59 8.52 -16.83 -6.88
CA ASP A 59 7.17 -17.35 -6.71
C ASP A 59 6.45 -16.77 -5.49
N GLY A 60 7.19 -16.55 -4.39
CA GLY A 60 6.70 -15.88 -3.20
C GLY A 60 6.29 -14.43 -3.48
N ARG A 61 7.05 -13.72 -4.33
CA ARG A 61 6.69 -12.35 -4.77
C ARG A 61 5.41 -12.34 -5.60
N LYS A 62 5.28 -13.26 -6.55
CA LYS A 62 4.05 -13.41 -7.34
C LYS A 62 2.83 -13.75 -6.48
N ARG A 63 3.02 -14.58 -5.47
CA ARG A 63 1.95 -14.96 -4.56
C ARG A 63 1.48 -13.78 -3.72
N ILE A 64 2.39 -12.99 -3.18
CA ILE A 64 2.06 -11.76 -2.43
C ILE A 64 1.27 -10.77 -3.28
N GLY A 65 1.63 -10.62 -4.56
CA GLY A 65 0.89 -9.79 -5.53
C GLY A 65 -0.60 -10.10 -5.56
N LYS A 66 -0.95 -11.39 -5.54
CA LYS A 66 -2.35 -11.85 -5.54
C LYS A 66 -2.98 -11.79 -4.16
N ASP A 67 -2.29 -12.28 -3.15
CA ASP A 67 -2.83 -12.48 -1.80
C ASP A 67 -3.17 -11.15 -1.11
N LEU A 68 -2.50 -10.04 -1.48
CA LEU A 68 -2.67 -8.73 -0.84
C LEU A 68 -3.40 -7.70 -1.72
N ALA A 69 -3.96 -8.07 -2.87
CA ALA A 69 -4.58 -7.12 -3.81
C ALA A 69 -5.81 -6.41 -3.25
N ASN A 70 -6.56 -7.08 -2.38
CA ASN A 70 -7.83 -6.56 -1.87
C ASN A 70 -7.61 -5.65 -0.66
N ILE A 71 -7.84 -4.34 -0.87
CA ILE A 71 -7.75 -3.33 0.19
C ILE A 71 -9.04 -2.50 0.30
N HIS A 72 -9.40 -2.14 1.52
CA HIS A 72 -10.58 -1.33 1.84
C HIS A 72 -10.16 -0.11 2.66
N LEU A 73 -10.63 1.07 2.27
CA LEU A 73 -10.35 2.30 3.02
C LEU A 73 -11.05 2.24 4.39
N VAL A 74 -10.30 2.46 5.46
CA VAL A 74 -10.79 2.47 6.84
C VAL A 74 -10.97 3.91 7.32
N GLU A 75 -9.93 4.73 7.19
CA GLU A 75 -9.95 6.12 7.63
C GLU A 75 -8.97 6.99 6.83
N VAL A 76 -9.27 8.27 6.74
CA VAL A 76 -8.35 9.29 6.24
C VAL A 76 -8.31 10.42 7.25
N VAL A 77 -7.12 10.73 7.76
CA VAL A 77 -6.90 11.83 8.69
C VAL A 77 -5.74 12.66 8.17
N MET A 78 -6.04 13.90 7.75
CA MET A 78 -5.07 14.86 7.21
C MET A 78 -4.22 14.28 6.06
N ASN A 79 -2.99 13.88 6.38
CA ASN A 79 -1.97 13.40 5.46
C ASN A 79 -1.72 11.89 5.60
N THR A 80 -2.63 11.17 6.25
CA THR A 80 -2.56 9.72 6.45
C THR A 80 -3.86 9.08 5.97
N ALA A 81 -3.74 7.99 5.23
CA ALA A 81 -4.88 7.15 4.84
C ALA A 81 -4.59 5.71 5.25
N ILE A 82 -5.51 5.12 6.00
CA ILE A 82 -5.40 3.75 6.52
C ILE A 82 -6.38 2.86 5.76
N TYR A 83 -5.85 1.72 5.34
CA TYR A 83 -6.55 0.68 4.64
C TYR A 83 -6.46 -0.63 5.42
N GLU A 84 -7.47 -1.47 5.27
CA GLU A 84 -7.40 -2.87 5.65
C GLU A 84 -7.10 -3.71 4.39
N ILE A 85 -6.00 -4.46 4.43
CA ILE A 85 -5.74 -5.54 3.47
C ILE A 85 -6.52 -6.76 3.93
N THR A 86 -7.34 -7.33 3.06
CA THR A 86 -7.97 -8.63 3.30
C THR A 86 -7.29 -9.69 2.45
N SER A 87 -6.73 -10.70 3.11
CA SER A 87 -6.04 -11.80 2.44
C SER A 87 -6.67 -13.15 2.77
N GLU A 88 -6.83 -13.99 1.74
CA GLU A 88 -7.23 -15.40 1.88
C GLU A 88 -5.98 -16.29 1.96
N LEU A 89 -5.13 -16.03 2.95
CA LEU A 89 -3.94 -16.85 3.20
C LEU A 89 -4.36 -18.16 3.88
N LYS A 90 -4.20 -19.29 3.18
CA LYS A 90 -4.42 -20.64 3.73
C LYS A 90 -5.81 -20.86 4.34
N ASP A 91 -6.86 -20.42 3.65
CA ASP A 91 -8.27 -20.57 4.07
C ASP A 91 -8.64 -19.85 5.39
N GLU A 92 -7.73 -19.05 5.96
CA GLU A 92 -8.01 -18.17 7.10
C GLU A 92 -7.98 -16.71 6.63
N LYS A 93 -9.11 -16.01 6.83
CA LYS A 93 -9.19 -14.59 6.51
C LYS A 93 -8.29 -13.82 7.48
N THR A 94 -7.15 -13.38 6.97
CA THR A 94 -6.21 -12.55 7.74
C THR A 94 -6.31 -11.13 7.26
N SER A 95 -6.41 -10.17 8.20
CA SER A 95 -6.39 -8.75 7.87
C SER A 95 -5.18 -8.04 8.47
N PHE A 96 -4.65 -7.10 7.69
CA PHE A 96 -3.48 -6.29 8.03
C PHE A 96 -3.76 -4.83 7.71
N GLN A 97 -3.10 -3.91 8.41
CA GLN A 97 -3.22 -2.48 8.14
C GLN A 97 -2.20 -2.02 7.12
N LEU A 98 -2.66 -1.34 6.08
CA LEU A 98 -1.86 -0.63 5.10
C LEU A 98 -1.98 0.87 5.36
N ALA A 99 -0.85 1.54 5.57
CA ALA A 99 -0.81 2.98 5.82
C ALA A 99 -0.15 3.70 4.65
N PHE A 100 -0.86 4.68 4.09
CA PHE A 100 -0.31 5.69 3.18
C PHE A 100 -0.10 6.99 3.94
N VAL A 101 0.97 7.71 3.59
CA VAL A 101 1.23 9.06 4.07
C VAL A 101 1.58 9.97 2.91
N LYS A 102 1.21 11.26 2.98
CA LYS A 102 1.81 12.28 2.10
C LYS A 102 3.23 12.57 2.57
N ASP A 103 4.19 12.52 1.65
CA ASP A 103 5.56 12.93 1.92
C ASP A 103 5.73 14.46 1.89
N LEU A 104 6.97 14.92 2.03
CA LEU A 104 7.31 16.36 2.02
C LEU A 104 7.03 17.04 0.67
N HIS A 105 6.86 16.28 -0.41
CA HIS A 105 6.51 16.77 -1.74
C HIS A 105 4.99 16.73 -2.00
N GLY A 106 4.21 16.26 -1.03
CA GLY A 106 2.76 16.11 -1.14
C GLY A 106 2.33 14.83 -1.87
N GLU A 107 3.26 13.93 -2.16
CA GLU A 107 2.96 12.66 -2.82
C GLU A 107 2.55 11.60 -1.80
N TRP A 108 1.46 10.88 -2.10
CA TRP A 108 1.09 9.72 -1.31
C TRP A 108 2.05 8.56 -1.56
N VAL A 109 2.61 8.03 -0.47
CA VAL A 109 3.56 6.91 -0.46
C VAL A 109 3.19 5.89 0.62
N ILE A 110 3.59 4.64 0.41
CA ILE A 110 3.35 3.55 1.37
C ILE A 110 4.30 3.73 2.56
N LYS A 111 3.74 3.87 3.76
CA LYS A 111 4.51 3.92 5.00
C LYS A 111 4.76 2.53 5.57
N SER A 112 3.72 1.69 5.57
CA SER A 112 3.80 0.32 6.11
C SER A 112 2.62 -0.56 5.67
N PHE A 113 2.87 -1.87 5.66
CA PHE A 113 1.94 -3.00 5.70
C PHE A 113 2.63 -4.26 6.25
#